data_AF-A0A2G6Q3X4-F1
#
_entry.id   AF-A0A2G6Q3X4-F1
#
_cell.length_a   1.000
_cell.length_b   1.000
_cell.length_c   1.000
_cell.angle_alpha   90.00
_cell.angle_beta   90.00
_cell.angle_gamma   90.00
#
_symmetry.space_group_name_H-M   'P 1'
#
loop_
_entity.id
_entity.type
_entity.pdbx_description
1 polymer ?
#
loop_
_entity_poly.entity_id
_entity_poly.type
_entity_poly.pdbx_seq_one_letter_code
_entity_poly.pdbx_strand_id
1 'polypeptide(L)'
;MIDQFVLLYIHSPRELVFGYVQQLSPAGIAIRGIPVDQIETFKYQFKNEEHSVFFQTVFYPMHRVERVIVDERQGKLPSTLEDILAASQLSESEIRNL
;
A
#
# COMPACT_ATOMS: atom_id res chain seq x y z
N MET A 1 11.16 0.53 14.20
CA MET A 1 9.93 -0.12 13.69
C MET A 1 9.19 0.96 12.92
N ILE A 2 9.00 0.78 11.62
CA ILE A 2 8.15 1.69 10.83
C ILE A 2 6.77 1.04 10.84
N ASP A 3 5.84 1.63 11.56
CA ASP A 3 4.47 1.16 11.73
C ASP A 3 3.55 2.14 11.00
N GLN A 4 3.72 2.19 9.67
CA GLN A 4 3.20 3.26 8.81
C GLN A 4 2.81 2.69 7.45
N PHE A 5 1.85 3.36 6.81
CA PHE A 5 1.61 3.20 5.37
C PHE A 5 2.70 3.91 4.57
N VAL A 6 3.11 3.31 3.46
CA VAL A 6 4.19 3.81 2.62
C VAL A 6 3.88 3.61 1.14
N LEU A 7 4.53 4.41 0.31
CA LEU A 7 4.74 4.17 -1.11
C LEU A 7 6.14 3.59 -1.32
N LEU A 8 6.20 2.40 -1.91
CA LEU A 8 7.42 1.66 -2.19
C LEU A 8 7.69 1.65 -3.70
N TYR A 9 8.82 2.24 -4.10
CA TYR A 9 9.31 2.23 -5.48
C TYR A 9 10.26 1.05 -5.67
N ILE A 10 9.96 0.17 -6.63
CA ILE A 10 10.73 -1.02 -6.99
C ILE A 10 11.24 -0.87 -8.42
N HIS A 11 12.45 -1.36 -8.71
CA HIS A 11 13.08 -1.15 -10.04
C HIS A 11 13.16 -2.34 -10.98
N SER A 12 12.91 -3.58 -10.53
CA SER A 12 13.11 -4.77 -11.36
C SER A 12 12.25 -5.97 -10.94
N PRO A 13 11.05 -6.17 -11.54
CA PRO A 13 10.34 -5.25 -12.42
C PRO A 13 9.99 -3.93 -11.74
N ARG A 14 9.79 -2.88 -12.54
CA ARG A 14 9.36 -1.57 -12.03
C ARG A 14 7.94 -1.64 -11.53
N GLU A 15 7.74 -1.21 -10.30
CA GLU A 15 6.43 -1.24 -9.65
C GLU A 15 6.37 -0.15 -8.58
N LEU A 16 5.19 0.42 -8.38
CA LEU A 16 4.90 1.32 -7.27
C LEU A 16 3.82 0.67 -6.41
N VAL A 17 4.14 0.41 -5.15
CA VAL A 17 3.26 -0.32 -4.23
C VAL A 17 2.87 0.61 -3.09
N PHE A 18 1.57 0.67 -2.80
CA PHE A 18 1.07 1.25 -1.56
C PHE A 18 0.83 0.16 -0.54
N GLY A 19 1.20 0.36 0.72
CA GLY A 19 0.86 -0.60 1.75
C GLY A 19 1.44 -0.32 3.12
N TYR A 20 1.12 -1.21 4.04
CA TYR A 20 1.57 -1.16 5.42
C TYR A 20 2.86 -1.96 5.62
N VAL A 21 3.85 -1.36 6.28
CA VAL A 21 5.11 -2.04 6.59
C VAL A 21 4.89 -3.06 7.71
N GLN A 22 5.06 -4.35 7.38
CA GLN A 22 5.00 -5.44 8.36
C GLN A 22 6.38 -5.66 9.01
N GLN A 23 7.45 -5.52 8.22
CA GLN A 23 8.81 -5.68 8.69
C GLN A 23 9.78 -4.87 7.82
N LEU A 24 10.77 -4.25 8.46
CA LEU A 24 11.92 -3.64 7.79
C LEU A 24 13.21 -4.22 8.37
N SER A 25 14.10 -4.68 7.50
CA SER A 25 15.39 -5.24 7.85
C SER A 25 16.45 -4.90 6.80
N PRO A 26 17.75 -5.12 7.08
CA PRO A 26 18.79 -4.98 6.04
C PRO A 26 18.57 -5.88 4.82
N ALA A 27 17.90 -7.03 4.99
CA ALA A 27 17.62 -7.95 3.88
C ALA A 27 16.53 -7.42 2.93
N GLY A 28 15.62 -6.58 3.43
CA GLY A 28 14.47 -6.11 2.68
C GLY A 28 13.32 -5.64 3.55
N ILE A 29 12.20 -5.39 2.88
CA ILE A 29 10.96 -4.87 3.46
C ILE A 29 9.82 -5.84 3.15
N ALA A 30 9.07 -6.25 4.18
CA ALA A 30 7.81 -6.94 4.02
C ALA A 30 6.69 -5.91 4.11
N ILE A 31 5.89 -5.80 3.04
CA ILE A 31 4.74 -4.90 2.98
C ILE A 31 3.49 -5.73 2.78
N ARG A 32 2.43 -5.39 3.50
CA ARG A 32 1.07 -5.78 3.16
C ARG A 32 0.42 -4.68 2.35
N GLY A 33 0.27 -4.89 1.05
CA GLY A 33 0.02 -3.80 0.13
C GLY A 33 -0.56 -4.25 -1.20
N ILE A 34 -0.78 -3.26 -2.05
CA ILE A 34 -1.35 -3.40 -3.39
C ILE A 34 -0.56 -2.52 -4.37
N PRO A 35 -0.34 -2.97 -5.61
CA PRO A 35 0.16 -2.10 -6.67
C PRO A 35 -0.74 -0.87 -6.83
N VAL A 36 -0.14 0.31 -6.97
CA VAL A 36 -0.90 1.58 -7.04
C VAL A 36 -1.85 1.62 -8.23
N ASP A 37 -1.48 0.99 -9.34
CA ASP A 37 -2.32 0.87 -10.53
C ASP A 37 -3.57 0.00 -10.33
N GLN A 38 -3.62 -0.82 -9.27
CA GLN A 38 -4.77 -1.65 -8.90
C GLN A 38 -5.69 -0.99 -7.86
N ILE A 39 -5.34 0.17 -7.30
CA ILE A 39 -6.13 0.83 -6.25
C ILE A 39 -7.54 1.18 -6.74
N GLU A 40 -7.69 1.71 -7.96
CA GLU A 40 -9.01 2.06 -8.49
C GLU A 40 -9.88 0.82 -8.72
N THR A 41 -9.29 -0.27 -9.22
CA THR A 41 -9.97 -1.56 -9.33
C THR A 41 -10.39 -2.08 -7.95
N PHE A 42 -9.51 -2.00 -6.95
CA PHE A 42 -9.83 -2.37 -5.57
C PHE A 42 -11.03 -1.57 -5.03
N LYS A 43 -11.01 -0.23 -5.16
CA LYS A 43 -12.11 0.64 -4.72
C LYS A 43 -13.42 0.29 -5.44
N TYR A 44 -13.36 0.07 -6.75
CA TYR A 44 -14.54 -0.31 -7.54
C TYR A 44 -15.11 -1.64 -7.07
N GLN A 45 -14.28 -2.67 -6.97
CA GLN A 45 -14.71 -4.01 -6.58
C GLN A 45 -15.29 -4.00 -5.16
N PHE A 46 -14.62 -3.33 -4.22
CA PHE A 46 -15.09 -3.21 -2.85
C PHE A 46 -16.47 -2.53 -2.75
N LYS A 47 -16.72 -1.49 -3.56
CA LYS A 47 -18.05 -0.84 -3.64
C LYS A 47 -19.14 -1.73 -4.21
N ASN A 48 -18.80 -2.69 -5.08
CA ASN A 48 -19.75 -3.59 -5.73
C ASN A 48 -19.86 -4.95 -5.01
N GLU A 49 -19.28 -5.09 -3.80
CA GLU A 49 -19.21 -6.38 -3.06
C GLU A 49 -18.51 -7.49 -3.86
N GLU A 50 -17.71 -7.10 -4.86
CA GLU A 50 -16.80 -7.97 -5.56
C GLU A 50 -15.49 -7.97 -4.78
N HIS A 51 -15.07 -9.11 -4.27
CA HIS A 51 -13.87 -9.20 -3.42
C HIS A 51 -12.82 -10.04 -4.13
N SER A 52 -12.26 -9.54 -5.23
CA SER A 52 -11.27 -10.29 -6.03
C SER A 52 -9.85 -9.69 -5.99
N VAL A 53 -9.72 -8.39 -5.73
CA VAL A 53 -8.45 -7.71 -5.52
C VAL A 53 -8.26 -7.48 -4.02
N PHE A 54 -7.14 -7.96 -3.50
CA PHE A 54 -6.78 -7.83 -2.10
C PHE A 54 -5.33 -7.38 -1.95
N PHE A 55 -5.07 -6.82 -0.78
CA PHE A 55 -3.72 -6.56 -0.32
C PHE A 55 -3.00 -7.89 -0.13
N GLN A 56 -1.74 -7.94 -0.53
CA GLN A 56 -0.89 -9.12 -0.39
C GLN A 56 0.30 -8.79 0.48
N THR A 57 0.72 -9.76 1.30
CA THR A 57 1.98 -9.64 2.04
C THR A 57 3.11 -10.10 1.14
N VAL A 58 3.96 -9.17 0.73
CA VAL A 58 5.08 -9.42 -0.18
C VAL A 58 6.38 -8.94 0.46
N PHE A 59 7.41 -9.78 0.38
CA PHE A 59 8.77 -9.41 0.75
C PHE A 59 9.53 -8.89 -0.48
N TYR A 60 10.00 -7.65 -0.39
CA TYR A 60 10.85 -7.03 -1.40
C TYR A 60 12.29 -7.00 -0.88
N PRO A 61 13.25 -7.67 -1.55
CA PRO A 61 14.64 -7.63 -1.13
C PRO A 61 15.21 -6.23 -1.31
N MET A 62 16.12 -5.81 -0.41
CA MET A 62 16.58 -4.41 -0.34
C MET A 62 17.21 -3.92 -1.65
N HIS A 63 17.92 -4.80 -2.37
CA HIS A 63 18.53 -4.49 -3.66
C HIS A 63 17.54 -4.23 -4.80
N ARG A 64 16.23 -4.38 -4.58
CA ARG A 64 15.17 -4.02 -5.53
C ARG A 64 14.44 -2.73 -5.14
N VAL A 65 14.62 -2.25 -3.91
CA VAL A 65 13.93 -1.08 -3.35
C VAL A 65 14.70 0.17 -3.76
N GLU A 66 14.09 1.01 -4.57
CA GLU A 66 14.65 2.33 -4.92
C GLU A 66 14.40 3.34 -3.81
N ARG A 67 13.17 3.37 -3.29
CA ARG A 67 12.71 4.41 -2.37
C ARG A 67 11.49 3.95 -1.57
N VAL A 68 11.46 4.35 -0.30
CA VAL A 68 10.29 4.25 0.58
C VAL A 68 9.88 5.66 0.97
N ILE A 69 8.61 6.01 0.79
CA ILE A 69 8.03 7.29 1.22
C ILE A 69 6.90 6.99 2.18
N VAL A 70 6.84 7.66 3.34
CA VAL A 70 5.68 7.57 4.24
C VAL A 70 4.46 8.17 3.53
N ASP A 71 3.33 7.47 3.59
CA ASP A 71 2.07 7.97 3.04
C ASP A 71 1.51 9.06 3.96
N GLU A 72 1.78 10.31 3.62
CA GLU A 72 1.37 11.47 4.39
C GLU A 72 0.68 12.50 3.48
N ARG A 73 -0.34 13.17 4.03
CA ARG A 73 -1.02 14.28 3.36
C ARG A 73 -0.02 15.37 2.94
N GLN A 74 -0.06 15.76 1.67
CA GLN A 74 0.77 16.83 1.13
C GLN A 74 -0.04 18.13 1.04
N GLY A 75 -0.10 18.86 2.14
CA GLY A 75 -0.88 20.10 2.25
C GLY A 75 -2.39 19.85 2.10
N LYS A 76 -2.94 20.17 0.92
CA LYS A 76 -4.36 19.90 0.60
C LYS A 76 -4.59 18.60 -0.15
N LEU A 77 -3.54 17.97 -0.67
CA LEU A 77 -3.65 16.71 -1.39
C LEU A 77 -3.73 15.58 -0.37
N PRO A 78 -4.82 14.78 -0.33
CA PRO A 78 -4.94 13.68 0.61
C PRO A 78 -3.85 12.63 0.36
N SER A 79 -3.53 11.87 1.40
CA SER A 79 -2.69 10.68 1.27
C SER A 79 -3.41 9.58 0.49
N THR A 80 -2.68 8.55 0.07
CA THR A 80 -3.24 7.40 -0.63
C THR A 80 -4.23 6.65 0.27
N LEU A 81 -3.87 6.48 1.55
CA LEU A 81 -4.75 5.89 2.56
C LEU A 81 -6.04 6.71 2.70
N GLU A 82 -5.94 8.03 2.87
CA GLU A 82 -7.10 8.90 3.02
C GLU A 82 -8.06 8.80 1.82
N ASP A 83 -7.52 8.71 0.61
CA ASP A 83 -8.28 8.53 -0.63
C ASP A 83 -8.97 7.16 -0.71
N ILE A 84 -8.31 6.08 -0.27
CA ILE A 84 -8.92 4.74 -0.15
C ILE A 84 -10.03 4.74 0.90
N LEU A 85 -9.80 5.30 2.09
CA LEU A 85 -10.79 5.38 3.18
C LEU A 85 -11.98 6.27 2.82
N ALA A 86 -11.80 7.30 2.00
CA ALA A 86 -12.92 8.10 1.50
C ALA A 86 -13.79 7.32 0.49
N ALA A 87 -13.18 6.40 -0.26
CA ALA A 87 -13.87 5.62 -1.28
C ALA A 87 -14.44 4.29 -0.76
N SER A 88 -13.91 3.75 0.33
CA SER A 88 -14.32 2.50 0.96
C SER A 88 -14.89 2.79 2.34
N GLN A 89 -15.94 2.10 2.80
CA GLN A 89 -16.46 2.29 4.17
C GLN A 89 -15.56 1.64 5.23
N LEU A 90 -14.30 1.40 4.89
CA LEU A 90 -13.31 0.72 5.71
C LEU A 90 -12.65 1.70 6.66
N SER A 91 -12.25 1.19 7.81
CA SER A 91 -11.33 1.83 8.74
C SER A 91 -9.88 1.54 8.35
N GLU A 92 -8.96 2.38 8.83
CA GLU A 92 -7.52 2.14 8.71
C GLU A 92 -7.11 0.76 9.26
N SER A 93 -7.73 0.35 10.38
CA SER A 93 -7.46 -0.94 10.99
C SER A 93 -7.87 -2.11 10.11
N GLU A 94 -8.96 -1.96 9.34
CA GLU A 94 -9.38 -2.96 8.37
C GLU A 94 -8.44 -2.96 7.18
N ILE A 95 -8.06 -1.81 6.61
CA ILE A 95 -7.08 -1.74 5.51
C ILE A 95 -5.74 -2.39 5.91
N ARG A 96 -5.27 -2.16 7.13
CA ARG A 96 -4.05 -2.82 7.64
C ARG A 96 -4.19 -4.35 7.69
N ASN A 97 -5.41 -4.83 7.90
CA ASN A 97 -5.80 -6.24 8.11
C ASN A 97 -6.49 -6.92 6.90
N LEU A 98 -6.72 -6.21 5.78
CA LEU A 98 -7.06 -6.72 4.44
C LEU A 98 -5.84 -7.19 3.66
#